data_AF-A0A081D304-F1
#
_entry.id   AF-A0A081D304-F1
#
_cell.length_a   1.000
_cell.length_b   1.000
_cell.length_c   1.000
_cell.angle_alpha   90.00
_cell.angle_beta   90.00
_cell.angle_gamma   90.00
#
_symmetry.space_group_name_H-M   'P 1'
#
loop_
_entity.id
_entity.type
_entity.pdbx_description
1 polymer ?
#
loop_
_entity_poly.entity_id
_entity_poly.type
_entity_poly.pdbx_seq_one_letter_code
_entity_poly.pdbx_strand_id
1 'polypeptide(L)'
;MKLVEAPEFLIEANPMFENIRVFAGSIGLRRHPETAFSPQMSVWSSKRERKSPEKWFGERLTGDGGKIVERKTVIFAGMTGEMSKVKDRLQDWETKEKRDWYRLRALLVSADASTWYHATAMVSAPELIEIETDFGRLLASIRLKLEGNAANEARAAADAEQVAVLERLKDNMERVSAICVQQSHEERRIENAAAAKAPVASIEDRFNEAVTDAGLQEKRDALRQIVMPTVAMVECDTADAKIAGLSRIGGGPDLPADVDWPRDDNGLHLNYLAQINLADVPDRPEELPASGLISLFTGTDYTDWRVLYTSADATLTPHTVSEDAMETAISASQMIVWDSTLKRFVPNGQAVDGLSLGVDEAGRMTFSRNGAPVRAFASKYEFSRSAQTLRFERSLSAPFGQRGPNNNPKVYADLGIEDPSDFSIAISERFKIGDGPQHQMFGITGVRDLPAIQKMAAKHAAQSGWSDISTPDGWFVLIKLASGGEADFNFGDHGDYIFMVHRKDAARADFSRVYAFVDSG
;
A
#
# COMPACT_ATOMS: atom_id res chain seq x y z
N MET A 1 6.70 54.45 2.95
CA MET A 1 6.83 53.34 3.92
C MET A 1 5.46 53.08 4.54
N LYS A 2 5.15 51.82 4.85
CA LYS A 2 3.89 51.42 5.50
C LYS A 2 4.17 51.00 6.94
N LEU A 3 3.48 51.59 7.90
CA LEU A 3 3.60 51.19 9.30
C LEU A 3 2.91 49.84 9.50
N VAL A 4 3.60 48.89 10.11
CA VAL A 4 3.07 47.55 10.41
C VAL A 4 3.27 47.28 11.89
N GLU A 5 2.21 46.82 12.54
CA GLU A 5 2.14 46.67 13.99
C GLU A 5 2.02 45.21 14.38
N ALA A 6 2.89 44.77 15.28
CA ALA A 6 2.76 43.55 16.08
C ALA A 6 2.34 43.93 17.51
N PRO A 7 1.95 42.96 18.36
CA PRO A 7 1.63 43.22 19.77
C PRO A 7 2.74 43.98 20.52
N GLU A 8 3.99 43.54 20.39
CA GLU A 8 5.13 44.05 21.17
C GLU A 8 5.90 45.21 20.52
N PHE A 9 5.83 45.35 19.19
CA PHE A 9 6.62 46.34 18.45
C PHE A 9 5.94 46.71 17.13
N LEU A 10 6.44 47.75 16.49
CA LEU A 10 6.05 48.15 15.15
C LEU A 10 7.29 48.36 14.27
N ILE A 11 7.11 48.24 12.96
CA ILE A 11 8.16 48.48 11.95
C ILE A 11 7.60 49.31 10.79
N GLU A 12 8.50 49.86 9.98
CA GLU A 12 8.16 50.49 8.72
C GLU A 12 8.54 49.57 7.54
N ALA A 13 7.53 48.96 6.91
CA ALA A 13 7.69 48.12 5.73
C ALA A 13 7.88 48.95 4.45
N ASN A 14 8.80 48.51 3.60
CA ASN A 14 9.01 49.09 2.28
C ASN A 14 7.86 48.68 1.34
N PRO A 15 7.26 49.61 0.56
CA PRO A 15 6.22 49.29 -0.41
C PRO A 15 6.58 48.18 -1.41
N MET A 16 7.87 47.89 -1.61
CA MET A 16 8.32 46.76 -2.44
C MET A 16 7.93 45.38 -1.89
N PHE A 17 7.51 45.31 -0.62
CA PHE A 17 6.94 44.12 0.00
C PHE A 17 5.42 44.28 0.06
N GLU A 18 4.77 43.88 -1.02
CA GLU A 18 3.32 44.01 -1.20
C GLU A 18 2.55 43.09 -0.25
N ASN A 19 3.13 41.93 0.07
CA ASN A 19 2.54 40.93 0.95
C ASN A 19 3.09 41.07 2.37
N ILE A 20 2.24 41.56 3.28
CA ILE A 20 2.56 41.77 4.69
C ILE A 20 1.68 40.83 5.51
N ARG A 21 2.31 40.02 6.36
CA ARG A 21 1.63 39.11 7.29
C ARG A 21 2.04 39.46 8.72
N VAL A 22 1.06 39.62 9.60
CA VAL A 22 1.29 39.69 11.04
C VAL A 22 0.68 38.44 11.65
N PHE A 23 1.49 37.62 12.30
CA PHE A 23 1.04 36.36 12.86
C PHE A 23 1.84 36.00 14.11
N ALA A 24 1.14 35.70 15.21
CA ALA A 24 1.74 35.26 16.47
C ALA A 24 2.93 36.13 16.95
N GLY A 25 2.78 37.46 16.90
CA GLY A 25 3.84 38.38 17.34
C GLY A 25 4.97 38.60 16.33
N SER A 26 4.92 37.94 15.16
CA SER A 26 5.87 38.12 14.07
C SER A 26 5.29 38.98 12.94
N ILE A 27 6.16 39.73 12.25
CA ILE A 27 5.84 40.46 11.03
C ILE A 27 6.67 39.85 9.90
N GLY A 28 6.00 39.28 8.89
CA GLY A 28 6.58 38.76 7.67
C GLY A 28 6.27 39.66 6.47
N LEU A 29 7.26 39.89 5.63
CA LEU A 29 7.20 40.73 4.43
C LEU A 29 7.67 39.90 3.23
N ARG A 30 6.92 39.89 2.13
CA ARG A 30 7.29 39.17 0.90
C ARG A 30 7.00 40.01 -0.34
N ARG A 31 7.93 40.00 -1.29
CA ARG A 31 7.81 40.70 -2.58
C ARG A 31 7.00 39.84 -3.56
N HIS A 32 6.08 40.46 -4.29
CA HIS A 32 5.31 39.82 -5.35
C HIS A 32 6.08 39.86 -6.69
N PRO A 33 5.91 38.87 -7.59
CA PRO A 33 5.21 37.60 -7.40
C PRO A 33 5.91 36.72 -6.36
N GLU A 34 5.17 35.88 -5.65
CA GLU A 34 5.75 34.95 -4.67
C GLU A 34 6.33 33.72 -5.39
N THR A 35 7.63 33.73 -5.64
CA THR A 35 8.41 32.62 -6.21
C THR A 35 9.37 32.06 -5.16
N ALA A 36 10.07 30.96 -5.48
CA ALA A 36 11.12 30.43 -4.60
C ALA A 36 12.25 31.43 -4.34
N PHE A 37 12.52 32.33 -5.30
CA PHE A 37 13.61 33.30 -5.20
C PHE A 37 13.18 34.69 -4.74
N SER A 38 11.87 34.90 -4.50
CA SER A 38 11.38 36.22 -4.13
C SER A 38 11.92 36.67 -2.78
N PRO A 39 12.40 37.93 -2.68
CA PRO A 39 12.85 38.47 -1.42
C PRO A 39 11.80 38.40 -0.33
N GLN A 40 12.24 38.04 0.87
CA GLN A 40 11.39 38.04 2.06
C GLN A 40 12.15 38.49 3.29
N MET A 41 11.44 39.14 4.21
CA MET A 41 11.95 39.56 5.50
C MET A 41 10.99 39.11 6.61
N SER A 42 11.52 38.86 7.80
CA SER A 42 10.70 38.66 8.97
C SER A 42 11.32 39.29 10.21
N VAL A 43 10.48 39.73 11.14
CA VAL A 43 10.87 40.26 12.45
C VAL A 43 9.98 39.63 13.51
N TRP A 44 10.56 39.18 14.62
CA TRP A 44 9.81 38.63 15.76
C TRP A 44 10.59 38.84 17.06
N SER A 45 9.92 38.73 18.20
CA SER A 45 10.55 38.80 19.51
C SER A 45 10.60 37.43 20.20
N SER A 46 11.51 37.26 21.15
CA SER A 46 11.55 36.11 22.07
C SER A 46 11.91 36.53 23.48
N LYS A 47 11.60 35.68 24.46
CA LYS A 47 12.10 35.85 25.83
C LYS A 47 13.63 35.85 25.79
N ARG A 48 14.24 36.53 26.77
CA ARG A 48 15.66 36.34 27.06
C ARG A 48 15.96 34.85 27.21
N GLU A 49 16.94 34.38 26.47
CA GLU A 49 17.44 33.02 26.63
C GLU A 49 18.46 32.90 27.76
N ARG A 50 18.63 31.67 28.29
CA ARG A 50 19.66 31.38 29.30
C ARG A 50 21.09 31.58 28.76
N LYS A 51 21.28 31.45 27.45
CA LYS A 51 22.57 31.61 26.78
C LYS A 51 22.89 33.09 26.57
N SER A 52 24.18 33.44 26.50
CA SER A 52 24.56 34.77 26.06
C SER A 52 24.19 34.97 24.58
N PRO A 53 23.90 36.20 24.13
CA PRO A 53 23.58 36.49 22.73
C PRO A 53 24.64 35.96 21.76
N GLU A 54 25.93 36.10 22.08
CA GLU A 54 27.03 35.66 21.20
C GLU A 54 27.03 34.13 21.04
N LYS A 55 26.80 33.40 22.13
CA LYS A 55 26.77 31.94 22.13
C LYS A 55 25.53 31.41 21.42
N TRP A 56 24.38 32.03 21.66
CA TRP A 56 23.13 31.65 20.99
C TRP A 56 23.23 31.80 19.48
N PHE A 57 23.70 32.97 19.03
CA PHE A 57 23.82 33.26 17.61
C PHE A 57 24.87 32.37 16.94
N GLY A 58 26.00 32.11 17.61
CA GLY A 58 27.02 31.18 17.13
C GLY A 58 26.49 29.77 16.86
N GLU A 59 25.75 29.18 17.80
CA GLU A 59 25.20 27.82 17.64
C GLU A 59 24.13 27.77 16.55
N ARG A 60 23.21 28.74 16.50
CA ARG A 60 22.12 28.79 15.52
C ARG A 60 22.60 28.97 14.08
N LEU A 61 23.76 29.60 13.88
CA LEU A 61 24.36 29.76 12.55
C LEU A 61 25.04 28.48 12.04
N THR A 62 25.45 27.57 12.93
CA THR A 62 26.12 26.32 12.52
C THR A 62 25.16 25.22 12.06
N GLY A 63 23.87 25.30 12.40
CA GLY A 63 22.89 24.26 12.11
C GLY A 63 22.18 24.33 10.76
N ASP A 64 22.24 25.47 10.06
CA ASP A 64 21.30 25.76 8.95
C ASP A 64 21.90 25.61 7.54
N GLY A 65 23.14 25.15 7.40
CA GLY A 65 23.84 25.07 6.11
C GLY A 65 24.33 26.42 5.57
N GLY A 66 25.19 26.39 4.54
CA GLY A 66 25.79 27.58 3.92
C GLY A 66 27.05 28.12 4.61
N LYS A 67 27.74 29.05 3.95
CA LYS A 67 28.98 29.68 4.40
C LYS A 67 28.70 31.06 4.98
N ILE A 68 29.10 31.31 6.24
CA ILE A 68 29.09 32.66 6.82
C ILE A 68 30.12 33.51 6.07
N VAL A 69 29.68 34.61 5.46
CA VAL A 69 30.53 35.52 4.67
C VAL A 69 30.76 36.87 5.35
N GLU A 70 29.87 37.26 6.26
CA GLU A 70 30.02 38.48 7.06
C GLU A 70 29.39 38.27 8.44
N ARG A 71 30.01 38.84 9.48
CA ARG A 71 29.50 38.90 10.85
C ARG A 71 29.95 40.22 11.45
N LYS A 72 29.03 40.98 12.04
CA LYS A 72 29.33 42.28 12.65
C LYS A 72 28.42 42.60 13.82
N THR A 73 28.97 43.29 14.81
CA THR A 73 28.18 43.95 15.85
C THR A 73 27.43 45.13 15.24
N VAL A 74 26.18 45.31 15.63
CA VAL A 74 25.30 46.37 15.13
C VAL A 74 24.55 47.04 16.27
N ILE A 75 24.13 48.29 16.03
CA ILE A 75 23.23 49.01 16.92
C ILE A 75 22.09 49.56 16.07
N PHE A 76 20.87 49.16 16.38
CA PHE A 76 19.65 49.61 15.69
C PHE A 76 18.56 49.88 16.72
N ALA A 77 17.78 50.95 16.50
CA ALA A 77 16.67 51.34 17.39
C ALA A 77 17.06 51.39 18.89
N GLY A 78 18.30 51.81 19.19
CA GLY A 78 18.84 51.86 20.56
C GLY A 78 19.22 50.49 21.17
N MET A 79 19.04 49.40 20.43
CA MET A 79 19.37 48.04 20.84
C MET A 79 20.71 47.60 20.26
N THR A 80 21.55 46.99 21.11
CA THR A 80 22.81 46.41 20.66
C THR A 80 22.58 44.97 20.24
N GLY A 81 23.28 44.53 19.21
CA GLY A 81 23.09 43.21 18.66
C GLY A 81 24.18 42.78 17.71
N GLU A 82 23.87 41.72 16.98
CA GLU A 82 24.76 41.17 15.97
C GLU A 82 24.00 40.87 14.69
N MET A 83 24.67 41.05 13.56
CA MET A 83 24.16 40.71 12.24
C MET A 83 25.13 39.79 11.52
N SER A 84 24.61 38.79 10.82
CA SER A 84 25.38 37.92 9.94
C SER A 84 24.76 37.80 8.56
N LYS A 85 25.62 37.42 7.62
CA LYS A 85 25.28 37.11 6.23
C LYS A 85 25.80 35.73 5.91
N VAL A 86 24.89 34.85 5.52
CA VAL A 86 25.19 33.46 5.14
C VAL A 86 24.90 33.30 3.66
N LYS A 87 25.90 32.85 2.90
CA LYS A 87 25.77 32.49 1.50
C LYS A 87 25.51 31.00 1.36
N ASP A 88 24.51 30.64 0.58
CA ASP A 88 24.09 29.27 0.29
C ASP A 88 23.61 29.16 -1.17
N ARG A 89 22.98 28.04 -1.52
CA ARG A 89 22.38 27.79 -2.82
C ARG A 89 20.95 27.31 -2.67
N LEU A 90 20.01 27.97 -3.35
CA LEU A 90 18.60 27.55 -3.39
C LEU A 90 18.28 26.97 -4.77
N GLN A 91 17.55 25.86 -4.79
CA GLN A 91 16.99 25.29 -6.00
C GLN A 91 15.46 25.45 -5.97
N ASP A 92 14.90 26.00 -7.03
CA ASP A 92 13.46 26.01 -7.25
C ASP A 92 13.00 24.59 -7.64
N TRP A 93 11.97 24.08 -6.97
CA TRP A 93 11.59 22.68 -7.10
C TRP A 93 10.83 22.37 -8.40
N GLU A 94 10.13 23.35 -8.97
CA GLU A 94 9.34 23.23 -10.20
C GLU A 94 10.25 23.38 -11.43
N THR A 95 10.94 24.52 -11.51
CA THR A 95 11.79 24.91 -12.64
C THR A 95 13.17 24.26 -12.60
N LYS A 96 13.56 23.69 -11.45
CA LYS A 96 14.90 23.17 -11.15
C LYS A 96 16.02 24.21 -11.22
N GLU A 97 15.69 25.50 -11.38
CA GLU A 97 16.66 26.58 -11.42
C GLU A 97 17.45 26.66 -10.10
N LYS A 98 18.75 26.95 -10.17
CA LYS A 98 19.61 27.11 -8.98
C LYS A 98 20.21 28.50 -8.94
N ARG A 99 20.03 29.23 -7.83
CA ARG A 99 20.62 30.56 -7.63
C ARG A 99 21.45 30.61 -6.35
N ASP A 100 22.46 31.48 -6.37
CA ASP A 100 23.12 31.93 -5.16
C ASP A 100 22.08 32.59 -4.26
N TRP A 101 22.03 32.12 -3.01
CA TRP A 101 21.01 32.50 -2.06
C TRP A 101 21.65 33.02 -0.79
N TYR A 102 21.10 34.10 -0.24
CA TYR A 102 21.66 34.78 0.91
C TYR A 102 20.62 34.83 2.02
N ARG A 103 21.08 34.54 3.24
CA ARG A 103 20.31 34.73 4.47
C ARG A 103 21.01 35.76 5.32
N LEU A 104 20.33 36.88 5.55
CA LEU A 104 20.70 37.87 6.55
C LEU A 104 20.01 37.51 7.85
N ARG A 105 20.72 37.61 8.96
CA ARG A 105 20.16 37.42 10.30
C ARG A 105 20.61 38.54 11.20
N ALA A 106 19.69 39.07 11.99
CA ALA A 106 19.99 40.01 13.05
C ALA A 106 19.38 39.52 14.36
N LEU A 107 20.14 39.68 15.45
CA LEU A 107 19.68 39.53 16.81
C LEU A 107 19.96 40.82 17.55
N LEU A 108 18.92 41.52 17.99
CA LEU A 108 19.00 42.75 18.78
C LEU A 108 18.48 42.48 20.19
N VAL A 109 19.14 43.03 21.19
CA VAL A 109 18.78 42.83 22.60
C VAL A 109 18.29 44.15 23.18
N SER A 110 17.12 44.12 23.84
CA SER A 110 16.57 45.29 24.53
C SER A 110 17.53 45.84 25.59
N ALA A 111 17.40 47.12 25.94
CA ALA A 111 18.30 47.77 26.90
C ALA A 111 18.28 47.11 28.29
N ASP A 112 17.14 46.57 28.71
CA ASP A 112 16.96 45.82 29.95
C ASP A 112 17.34 44.32 29.83
N ALA A 113 17.75 43.89 28.64
CA ALA A 113 18.05 42.52 28.24
C ALA A 113 16.91 41.50 28.45
N SER A 114 15.66 41.96 28.67
CA SER A 114 14.52 41.08 28.93
C SER A 114 13.96 40.43 27.67
N THR A 115 14.12 41.08 26.51
CA THR A 115 13.52 40.69 25.24
C THR A 115 14.54 40.73 24.11
N TRP A 116 14.52 39.69 23.28
CA TRP A 116 15.38 39.58 22.12
C TRP A 116 14.53 39.78 20.87
N TYR A 117 15.02 40.57 19.93
CA TYR A 117 14.38 40.83 18.65
C TYR A 117 15.21 40.19 17.56
N HIS A 118 14.58 39.26 16.85
CA HIS A 118 15.18 38.54 15.76
C HIS A 118 14.65 39.11 14.46
N ALA A 119 15.51 39.15 13.45
CA ALA A 119 15.07 39.43 12.10
C ALA A 119 15.85 38.59 11.10
N THR A 120 15.20 38.27 9.99
CA THR A 120 15.84 37.60 8.86
C THR A 120 15.47 38.27 7.56
N ALA A 121 16.39 38.28 6.60
CA ALA A 121 16.07 38.50 5.20
C ALA A 121 16.59 37.34 4.36
N MET A 122 15.86 36.95 3.32
CA MET A 122 16.27 35.93 2.37
C MET A 122 16.14 36.48 0.95
N VAL A 123 17.18 36.30 0.14
CA VAL A 123 17.29 36.97 -1.17
C VAL A 123 18.28 36.26 -2.09
N SER A 124 18.07 36.36 -3.40
CA SER A 124 19.03 35.88 -4.41
C SER A 124 20.14 36.91 -4.72
N ALA A 125 21.27 36.46 -5.26
CA ALA A 125 22.41 37.35 -5.57
C ALA A 125 22.07 38.68 -6.27
N PRO A 126 21.20 38.73 -7.31
CA PRO A 126 20.91 39.96 -8.05
C PRO A 126 20.29 41.09 -7.21
N GLU A 127 19.50 40.75 -6.18
CA GLU A 127 18.74 41.71 -5.37
C GLU A 127 19.42 41.98 -4.01
N LEU A 128 20.55 41.33 -3.73
CA LEU A 128 21.19 41.31 -2.42
C LEU A 128 21.46 42.72 -1.86
N ILE A 129 22.02 43.62 -2.67
CA ILE A 129 22.39 44.97 -2.22
C ILE A 129 21.16 45.79 -1.81
N GLU A 130 20.07 45.67 -2.58
CA GLU A 130 18.81 46.35 -2.29
C GLU A 130 18.21 45.82 -0.97
N ILE A 131 18.14 44.49 -0.83
CA ILE A 131 17.56 43.84 0.35
C ILE A 131 18.41 44.08 1.60
N GLU A 132 19.73 44.06 1.51
CA GLU A 132 20.62 44.39 2.64
C GLU A 132 20.41 45.82 3.13
N THR A 133 20.29 46.75 2.20
CA THR A 133 20.03 48.16 2.49
C THR A 133 18.69 48.32 3.20
N ASP A 134 17.63 47.72 2.66
CA ASP A 134 16.31 47.80 3.27
C ASP A 134 16.21 47.06 4.60
N PHE A 135 16.95 45.96 4.77
CA PHE A 135 16.98 45.21 6.03
C PHE A 135 17.56 46.06 7.16
N GLY A 136 18.65 46.78 6.90
CA GLY A 136 19.20 47.76 7.86
C GLY A 136 18.22 48.88 8.18
N ARG A 137 17.53 49.42 7.18
CA ARG A 137 16.48 50.44 7.37
C ARG A 137 15.32 49.91 8.22
N LEU A 138 14.85 48.70 7.93
CA LEU A 138 13.76 48.05 8.65
C LEU A 138 14.13 47.82 10.12
N LEU A 139 15.34 47.34 10.41
CA LEU A 139 15.84 47.21 11.78
C LEU A 139 15.91 48.56 12.51
N ALA A 140 16.35 49.61 11.82
CA ALA A 140 16.38 50.97 12.38
C ALA A 140 14.96 51.53 12.66
N SER A 141 13.93 51.01 12.00
CA SER A 141 12.54 51.46 12.15
C SER A 141 11.77 50.81 13.30
N ILE A 142 12.35 49.81 13.96
CA ILE A 142 11.70 49.11 15.07
C ILE A 142 11.38 50.11 16.18
N ARG A 143 10.10 50.16 16.60
CA ARG A 143 9.68 50.89 17.81
C ARG A 143 8.98 49.94 18.77
N LEU A 144 9.41 49.94 20.03
CA LEU A 144 8.89 49.05 21.06
C LEU A 144 7.56 49.62 21.60
N LYS A 145 6.57 48.74 21.78
CA LYS A 145 5.25 49.08 22.34
C LYS A 145 5.08 48.57 23.76
N LEU A 146 5.62 47.38 24.02
CA LEU A 146 5.55 46.68 25.29
C LEU A 146 6.95 46.22 25.68
N GLU A 147 7.26 46.25 26.98
CA GLU A 147 8.52 45.76 27.54
C GLU A 147 8.25 44.89 28.78
N GLY A 148 9.23 44.07 29.17
CA GLY A 148 9.18 43.25 30.39
C GLY A 148 7.99 42.28 30.44
N ASN A 149 7.23 42.31 31.55
CA ASN A 149 6.13 41.36 31.78
C ASN A 149 4.97 41.53 30.80
N ALA A 150 4.63 42.75 30.40
CA ALA A 150 3.55 42.99 29.44
C ALA A 150 3.87 42.41 28.05
N ALA A 151 5.14 42.49 27.62
CA ALA A 151 5.60 41.84 26.40
C ALA A 151 5.54 40.30 26.51
N ASN A 152 5.88 39.75 27.69
CA ASN A 152 5.81 38.31 27.94
C ASN A 152 4.39 37.75 27.89
N GLU A 153 3.39 38.48 28.41
CA GLU A 153 1.99 38.09 28.38
C GLU A 153 1.41 38.14 26.96
N ALA A 154 1.70 39.22 26.21
CA ALA A 154 1.29 39.35 24.82
C ALA A 154 1.84 38.21 23.95
N ARG A 155 3.10 37.81 24.17
CA ARG A 155 3.71 36.67 23.49
C ARG A 155 3.06 35.34 23.87
N ALA A 156 2.78 35.11 25.15
CA ALA A 156 2.15 33.86 25.58
C ALA A 156 0.75 33.68 24.96
N ALA A 157 -0.01 34.76 24.81
CA ALA A 157 -1.29 34.74 24.10
C ALA A 157 -1.12 34.44 22.60
N ALA A 158 -0.12 35.06 21.96
CA ALA A 158 0.22 34.82 20.57
C ALA A 158 0.72 33.39 20.30
N ASP A 159 1.53 32.82 21.19
CA ASP A 159 2.00 31.43 21.12
C ASP A 159 0.83 30.44 21.22
N ALA A 160 -0.13 30.70 22.11
CA ALA A 160 -1.34 29.88 22.24
C ALA A 160 -2.22 29.93 20.98
N GLU A 161 -2.36 31.11 20.36
CA GLU A 161 -3.05 31.25 19.08
C GLU A 161 -2.33 30.48 17.96
N GLN A 162 -0.99 30.55 17.92
CA GLN A 162 -0.18 29.80 16.96
C GLN A 162 -0.38 28.29 17.09
N VAL A 163 -0.36 27.74 18.30
CA VAL A 163 -0.60 26.32 18.55
C VAL A 163 -1.98 25.91 18.03
N ALA A 164 -3.03 26.68 18.35
CA ALA A 164 -4.39 26.39 17.91
C ALA A 164 -4.61 26.50 16.38
N VAL A 165 -3.84 27.34 15.69
CA VAL A 165 -3.86 27.44 14.22
C VAL A 165 -3.07 26.28 13.59
N LEU A 166 -1.92 25.92 14.15
CA LEU A 166 -1.11 24.79 13.67
C LEU A 166 -1.83 23.45 13.81
N GLU A 167 -2.54 23.22 14.92
CA GLU A 167 -3.37 22.02 15.10
C GLU A 167 -4.47 21.93 14.03
N ARG A 168 -5.20 23.03 13.78
CA ARG A 168 -6.22 23.09 12.72
C ARG A 168 -5.65 22.86 11.32
N LEU A 169 -4.46 23.38 11.03
CA LEU A 169 -3.78 23.16 9.75
C LEU A 169 -3.35 21.70 9.58
N LYS A 170 -2.86 21.07 10.66
CA LYS A 170 -2.48 19.66 10.67
C LYS A 170 -3.69 18.76 10.38
N ASP A 171 -4.81 18.97 11.07
CA ASP A 171 -6.05 18.22 10.85
C ASP A 171 -6.58 18.38 9.41
N ASN A 172 -6.52 19.60 8.87
CA ASN A 172 -6.91 19.86 7.48
C ASN A 172 -5.98 19.17 6.48
N MET A 173 -4.67 19.18 6.74
CA MET A 173 -3.69 18.53 5.88
C MET A 173 -3.84 17.00 5.89
N GLU A 174 -4.14 16.41 7.05
CA GLU A 174 -4.44 14.98 7.16
C GLU A 174 -5.71 14.61 6.38
N ARG A 175 -6.77 15.43 6.46
CA ARG A 175 -8.00 15.23 5.66
C ARG A 175 -7.77 15.35 4.17
N VAL A 176 -7.02 16.37 3.73
CA VAL A 176 -6.68 16.56 2.31
C VAL A 176 -5.82 15.40 1.81
N SER A 177 -4.85 14.94 2.60
CA SER A 177 -4.05 13.76 2.28
C SER A 177 -4.92 12.51 2.11
N ALA A 178 -5.89 12.28 3.00
CA ALA A 178 -6.80 11.13 2.90
C ALA A 178 -7.67 11.20 1.63
N ILE A 179 -8.20 12.39 1.28
CA ILE A 179 -8.98 12.60 0.06
C ILE A 179 -8.13 12.38 -1.20
N CYS A 180 -6.91 12.92 -1.23
CA CYS A 180 -6.00 12.71 -2.37
C CYS A 180 -5.62 11.23 -2.54
N VAL A 181 -5.41 10.50 -1.45
CA VAL A 181 -5.17 9.05 -1.48
C VAL A 181 -6.39 8.32 -2.04
N GLN A 182 -7.60 8.64 -1.59
CA GLN A 182 -8.83 8.04 -2.12
C GLN A 182 -9.06 8.35 -3.60
N GLN A 183 -8.84 9.60 -4.02
CA GLN A 183 -8.96 10.00 -5.42
C GLN A 183 -7.93 9.29 -6.31
N SER A 184 -6.68 9.17 -5.84
CA SER A 184 -5.64 8.42 -6.55
C SER A 184 -5.96 6.93 -6.65
N HIS A 185 -6.61 6.34 -5.64
CA HIS A 185 -7.08 4.95 -5.69
C HIS A 185 -8.20 4.77 -6.73
N GLU A 186 -9.17 5.69 -6.79
CA GLU A 186 -10.28 5.60 -7.75
C GLU A 186 -9.81 5.85 -9.20
N GLU A 187 -8.90 6.79 -9.42
CA GLU A 187 -8.27 7.01 -10.73
C GLU A 187 -7.48 5.78 -11.20
N ARG A 188 -6.65 5.20 -10.32
CA ARG A 188 -5.95 3.94 -10.60
C ARG A 188 -6.90 2.79 -10.86
N ARG A 189 -8.02 2.71 -10.13
CA ARG A 189 -9.04 1.67 -10.35
C ARG A 189 -9.63 1.78 -11.75
N ILE A 190 -9.95 2.98 -12.22
CA ILE A 190 -10.48 3.21 -13.57
C ILE A 190 -9.44 2.85 -14.63
N GLU A 191 -8.19 3.28 -14.47
CA GLU A 191 -7.10 2.92 -15.39
C GLU A 191 -6.85 1.40 -15.41
N ASN A 192 -6.83 0.75 -14.24
CA ASN A 192 -6.67 -0.68 -14.10
C ASN A 192 -7.81 -1.45 -14.77
N ALA A 193 -9.06 -1.04 -14.55
CA ALA A 193 -10.23 -1.66 -15.18
C ALA A 193 -10.21 -1.49 -16.71
N ALA A 194 -9.74 -0.35 -17.21
CA ALA A 194 -9.56 -0.12 -18.64
C ALA A 194 -8.46 -1.03 -19.24
N ALA A 195 -7.31 -1.12 -18.58
CA ALA A 195 -6.20 -2.00 -18.99
C ALA A 195 -6.60 -3.48 -18.91
N ALA A 196 -7.35 -3.88 -17.89
CA ALA A 196 -7.87 -5.23 -17.70
C ALA A 196 -8.85 -5.67 -18.81
N LYS A 197 -9.48 -4.73 -19.53
CA LYS A 197 -10.40 -5.01 -20.65
C LYS A 197 -9.77 -4.81 -22.02
N ALA A 198 -8.56 -4.27 -22.09
CA ALA A 198 -7.89 -4.01 -23.35
C ALA A 198 -7.61 -5.33 -24.10
N PRO A 199 -7.74 -5.33 -25.44
CA PRO A 199 -7.28 -6.45 -26.26
C PRO A 199 -5.79 -6.70 -26.01
N VAL A 200 -5.43 -7.97 -25.88
CA VAL A 200 -4.05 -8.38 -25.63
C VAL A 200 -3.44 -8.88 -26.94
N ALA A 201 -2.18 -8.53 -27.20
CA ALA A 201 -1.44 -9.03 -28.35
C ALA A 201 -1.31 -10.57 -28.31
N SER A 202 -1.01 -11.18 -29.45
CA SER A 202 -0.92 -12.63 -29.55
C SER A 202 0.15 -13.20 -28.61
N ILE A 203 0.01 -14.47 -28.21
CA ILE A 203 1.02 -15.15 -27.37
C ILE A 203 2.39 -15.10 -28.02
N GLU A 204 2.45 -15.36 -29.33
CA GLU A 204 3.71 -15.43 -30.04
C GLU A 204 4.36 -14.05 -30.18
N ASP A 205 3.58 -12.97 -30.38
CA ASP A 205 4.12 -11.61 -30.41
C ASP A 205 4.69 -11.22 -29.04
N ARG A 206 3.90 -11.39 -27.96
CA ARG A 206 4.36 -11.10 -26.59
C ARG A 206 5.57 -11.91 -26.19
N PHE A 207 5.62 -13.18 -26.59
CA PHE A 207 6.77 -14.05 -26.37
C PHE A 207 8.00 -13.58 -27.16
N ASN A 208 7.85 -13.24 -28.44
CA ASN A 208 8.96 -12.73 -29.26
C ASN A 208 9.50 -11.39 -28.74
N GLU A 209 8.63 -10.52 -28.22
CA GLU A 209 9.03 -9.28 -27.53
C GLU A 209 9.81 -9.59 -26.26
N ALA A 210 9.32 -10.51 -25.40
CA ALA A 210 10.03 -10.90 -24.17
C ALA A 210 11.43 -11.47 -24.46
N VAL A 211 11.54 -12.30 -25.51
CA VAL A 211 12.83 -12.84 -25.97
C VAL A 211 13.74 -11.73 -26.50
N THR A 212 13.17 -10.72 -27.16
CA THR A 212 13.91 -9.57 -27.70
C THR A 212 14.43 -8.67 -26.58
N ASP A 213 13.60 -8.34 -25.60
CA ASP A 213 13.97 -7.53 -24.43
C ASP A 213 15.09 -8.19 -23.62
N ALA A 214 15.07 -9.52 -23.53
CA ALA A 214 16.11 -10.30 -22.85
C ALA A 214 17.40 -10.48 -23.69
N GLY A 215 17.43 -10.06 -24.96
CA GLY A 215 18.58 -10.25 -25.84
C GLY A 215 18.87 -11.73 -26.19
N LEU A 216 17.85 -12.59 -26.17
CA LEU A 216 17.97 -14.05 -26.34
C LEU A 216 17.34 -14.56 -27.66
N GLN A 217 17.30 -13.72 -28.71
CA GLN A 217 16.67 -14.05 -29.99
C GLN A 217 17.21 -15.34 -30.61
N GLU A 218 18.52 -15.60 -30.49
CA GLU A 218 19.15 -16.83 -30.98
C GLU A 218 18.69 -18.09 -30.24
N LYS A 219 18.11 -17.94 -29.04
CA LYS A 219 17.60 -19.03 -28.19
C LYS A 219 16.07 -19.13 -28.22
N ARG A 220 15.39 -18.33 -29.06
CA ARG A 220 13.93 -18.20 -29.12
C ARG A 220 13.20 -19.54 -29.14
N ASP A 221 13.54 -20.43 -30.08
CA ASP A 221 12.83 -21.70 -30.24
C ASP A 221 13.07 -22.64 -29.05
N ALA A 222 14.27 -22.61 -28.49
CA ALA A 222 14.59 -23.40 -27.31
C ALA A 222 13.87 -22.88 -26.06
N LEU A 223 13.78 -21.55 -25.88
CA LEU A 223 13.00 -20.92 -24.84
C LEU A 223 11.51 -21.26 -24.96
N ARG A 224 10.98 -21.32 -26.19
CA ARG A 224 9.57 -21.63 -26.44
C ARG A 224 9.16 -23.04 -26.00
N GLN A 225 10.12 -23.98 -25.99
CA GLN A 225 9.92 -25.37 -25.55
C GLN A 225 9.86 -25.53 -24.02
N ILE A 226 10.38 -24.56 -23.26
CA ILE A 226 10.51 -24.67 -21.80
C ILE A 226 9.47 -23.84 -21.05
N VAL A 227 8.90 -22.81 -21.69
CA VAL A 227 7.77 -22.05 -21.15
C VAL A 227 6.49 -22.88 -21.20
N MET A 228 5.71 -22.84 -20.12
CA MET A 228 4.49 -23.61 -20.00
C MET A 228 3.26 -22.75 -20.32
N PRO A 229 2.32 -23.27 -21.14
CA PRO A 229 1.01 -22.66 -21.32
C PRO A 229 0.32 -22.47 -19.97
N THR A 230 -0.28 -21.30 -19.79
CA THR A 230 -1.03 -20.93 -18.60
C THR A 230 -2.19 -20.03 -18.99
N VAL A 231 -3.13 -19.82 -18.07
CA VAL A 231 -4.28 -18.93 -18.28
C VAL A 231 -4.24 -17.86 -17.21
N ALA A 232 -4.09 -16.60 -17.63
CA ALA A 232 -4.24 -15.46 -16.73
C ALA A 232 -5.73 -15.26 -16.40
N MET A 233 -6.03 -15.01 -15.14
CA MET A 233 -7.38 -14.66 -14.68
C MET A 233 -7.36 -13.18 -14.27
N VAL A 234 -8.14 -12.35 -14.96
CA VAL A 234 -8.07 -10.89 -14.84
C VAL A 234 -9.35 -10.38 -14.23
N GLU A 235 -9.26 -9.69 -13.09
CA GLU A 235 -10.38 -8.96 -12.49
C GLU A 235 -10.83 -7.83 -13.43
N CYS A 236 -12.12 -7.76 -13.77
CA CYS A 236 -12.63 -6.83 -14.79
C CYS A 236 -13.70 -5.86 -14.26
N ASP A 237 -14.80 -6.42 -13.76
CA ASP A 237 -15.98 -5.66 -13.35
C ASP A 237 -16.53 -6.21 -12.05
N THR A 238 -17.14 -5.35 -11.23
CA THR A 238 -17.92 -5.79 -10.08
C THR A 238 -18.98 -6.80 -10.53
N ALA A 239 -18.95 -7.99 -9.93
CA ALA A 239 -19.86 -9.07 -10.27
C ALA A 239 -21.28 -8.76 -9.77
N ASP A 240 -22.27 -8.96 -10.65
CA ASP A 240 -23.67 -8.94 -10.25
C ASP A 240 -24.00 -10.22 -9.46
N ALA A 241 -24.22 -10.06 -8.16
CA ALA A 241 -24.55 -11.16 -7.24
C ALA A 241 -25.84 -11.91 -7.60
N LYS A 242 -26.66 -11.39 -8.53
CA LYS A 242 -27.88 -12.06 -9.00
C LYS A 242 -27.63 -13.08 -10.12
N ILE A 243 -26.48 -13.02 -10.78
CA ILE A 243 -26.17 -13.89 -11.91
C ILE A 243 -25.36 -15.09 -11.39
N ALA A 244 -26.00 -16.26 -11.41
CA ALA A 244 -25.38 -17.50 -11.00
C ALA A 244 -24.43 -18.07 -12.07
N GLY A 245 -23.39 -18.79 -11.65
CA GLY A 245 -22.48 -19.55 -12.51
C GLY A 245 -21.42 -18.71 -13.23
N LEU A 246 -21.28 -17.43 -12.89
CA LEU A 246 -20.21 -16.58 -13.43
C LEU A 246 -18.85 -16.96 -12.85
N SER A 247 -17.81 -16.93 -13.66
CA SER A 247 -16.43 -16.91 -13.15
C SER A 247 -16.17 -15.61 -12.38
N ARG A 248 -15.89 -15.71 -11.09
CA ARG A 248 -15.67 -14.54 -10.21
C ARG A 248 -14.76 -14.86 -9.02
N ILE A 249 -14.14 -13.81 -8.49
CA ILE A 249 -13.36 -13.80 -7.24
C ILE A 249 -14.05 -12.89 -6.22
N GLY A 250 -14.09 -13.30 -4.95
CA GLY A 250 -14.77 -12.57 -3.88
C GLY A 250 -16.30 -12.63 -3.93
N GLY A 251 -16.94 -12.14 -2.87
CA GLY A 251 -18.38 -12.24 -2.63
C GLY A 251 -18.76 -13.53 -1.92
N GLY A 252 -19.82 -14.19 -2.38
CA GLY A 252 -20.20 -15.52 -1.92
C GLY A 252 -20.36 -16.52 -3.08
N PRO A 253 -20.48 -17.82 -2.78
CA PRO A 253 -20.53 -18.89 -3.77
C PRO A 253 -21.93 -19.03 -4.39
N ASP A 254 -21.96 -19.53 -5.62
CA ASP A 254 -23.13 -20.20 -6.16
C ASP A 254 -23.04 -21.70 -5.83
N LEU A 255 -24.04 -22.22 -5.13
CA LEU A 255 -24.10 -23.63 -4.71
C LEU A 255 -25.41 -24.28 -5.18
N PRO A 256 -25.42 -25.60 -5.45
CA PRO A 256 -26.66 -26.35 -5.59
C PRO A 256 -27.57 -26.19 -4.37
N ALA A 257 -28.89 -26.26 -4.59
CA ALA A 257 -29.88 -26.04 -3.52
C ALA A 257 -29.79 -27.03 -2.34
N ASP A 258 -29.20 -28.21 -2.56
CA ASP A 258 -29.00 -29.28 -1.60
C ASP A 258 -27.58 -29.31 -1.00
N VAL A 259 -26.72 -28.35 -1.36
CA VAL A 259 -25.35 -28.25 -0.86
C VAL A 259 -25.26 -27.10 0.14
N ASP A 260 -24.98 -27.45 1.40
CA ASP A 260 -24.69 -26.47 2.44
C ASP A 260 -23.35 -25.77 2.19
N TRP A 261 -23.23 -24.56 2.73
CA TRP A 261 -21.97 -23.83 2.75
C TRP A 261 -20.87 -24.66 3.46
N PRO A 262 -19.69 -24.87 2.85
CA PRO A 262 -18.63 -25.72 3.41
C PRO A 262 -18.21 -25.33 4.83
N ARG A 263 -17.97 -26.32 5.68
CA ARG A 263 -17.50 -26.13 7.06
C ARG A 263 -16.25 -26.94 7.34
N ASP A 264 -15.45 -26.46 8.29
CA ASP A 264 -14.36 -27.22 8.88
C ASP A 264 -14.89 -28.30 9.86
N ASP A 265 -14.00 -29.13 10.38
CA ASP A 265 -14.35 -30.19 11.35
C ASP A 265 -14.88 -29.64 12.67
N ASN A 266 -14.64 -28.36 12.96
CA ASN A 266 -15.16 -27.67 14.14
C ASN A 266 -16.55 -27.07 13.92
N GLY A 267 -17.09 -27.09 12.70
CA GLY A 267 -18.38 -26.50 12.33
C GLY A 267 -18.32 -25.02 11.93
N LEU A 268 -17.13 -24.41 11.84
CA LEU A 268 -16.94 -23.05 11.32
C LEU A 268 -17.07 -23.05 9.80
N HIS A 269 -17.71 -22.02 9.23
CA HIS A 269 -17.88 -21.88 7.79
C HIS A 269 -16.56 -21.51 7.13
N LEU A 270 -16.20 -22.17 6.04
CA LEU A 270 -15.02 -21.80 5.28
C LEU A 270 -15.26 -20.50 4.52
N ASN A 271 -14.25 -19.64 4.46
CA ASN A 271 -14.26 -18.40 3.70
C ASN A 271 -14.29 -18.73 2.21
N TYR A 272 -15.20 -18.09 1.47
CA TYR A 272 -15.28 -18.22 0.02
C TYR A 272 -14.22 -17.36 -0.66
N LEU A 273 -13.53 -17.93 -1.64
CA LEU A 273 -12.46 -17.24 -2.38
C LEU A 273 -12.89 -16.88 -3.79
N ALA A 274 -13.23 -17.89 -4.59
CA ALA A 274 -13.54 -17.71 -6.00
C ALA A 274 -14.37 -18.88 -6.53
N GLN A 275 -14.96 -18.68 -7.71
CA GLN A 275 -15.58 -19.73 -8.51
C GLN A 275 -15.23 -19.55 -9.98
N ILE A 276 -15.03 -20.66 -10.69
CA ILE A 276 -14.54 -20.69 -12.07
C ILE A 276 -15.44 -21.61 -12.90
N ASN A 277 -16.08 -21.05 -13.92
CA ASN A 277 -16.82 -21.83 -14.89
C ASN A 277 -15.83 -22.37 -15.93
N LEU A 278 -15.69 -23.70 -15.99
CA LEU A 278 -14.71 -24.36 -16.85
C LEU A 278 -14.96 -24.15 -18.35
N ALA A 279 -16.16 -23.74 -18.74
CA ALA A 279 -16.47 -23.38 -20.12
C ALA A 279 -15.82 -22.06 -20.55
N ASP A 280 -15.46 -21.18 -19.61
CA ASP A 280 -14.82 -19.89 -19.88
C ASP A 280 -13.30 -20.02 -20.07
N VAL A 281 -12.71 -21.16 -19.69
CA VAL A 281 -11.27 -21.34 -19.59
C VAL A 281 -10.67 -21.78 -20.93
N PRO A 282 -9.84 -20.94 -21.59
CA PRO A 282 -9.18 -21.30 -22.85
C PRO A 282 -8.09 -22.35 -22.62
N ASP A 283 -7.88 -23.20 -23.63
CA ASP A 283 -6.80 -24.21 -23.67
C ASP A 283 -6.71 -25.07 -22.39
N ARG A 284 -7.85 -25.26 -21.72
CA ARG A 284 -8.00 -26.06 -20.51
C ARG A 284 -7.49 -27.48 -20.76
N PRO A 285 -6.73 -28.08 -19.81
CA PRO A 285 -6.32 -29.48 -19.88
C PRO A 285 -7.50 -30.40 -20.18
N GLU A 286 -7.31 -31.35 -21.10
CA GLU A 286 -8.35 -32.30 -21.52
C GLU A 286 -8.84 -33.18 -20.36
N GLU A 287 -8.01 -33.37 -19.34
CA GLU A 287 -8.39 -34.08 -18.13
C GLU A 287 -9.44 -33.34 -17.29
N LEU A 288 -9.61 -32.02 -17.44
CA LEU A 288 -10.68 -31.32 -16.73
C LEU A 288 -12.04 -31.51 -17.45
N PRO A 289 -13.16 -31.43 -16.72
CA PRO A 289 -14.48 -31.40 -17.33
C PRO A 289 -14.64 -30.26 -18.33
N ALA A 290 -15.46 -30.48 -19.38
CA ALA A 290 -15.68 -29.49 -20.43
C ALA A 290 -16.43 -28.23 -19.95
N SER A 291 -17.22 -28.38 -18.90
CA SER A 291 -18.04 -27.36 -18.29
C SER A 291 -18.26 -27.71 -16.82
N GLY A 292 -18.93 -26.82 -16.09
CA GLY A 292 -19.18 -26.96 -14.65
C GLY A 292 -18.40 -25.90 -13.86
N LEU A 293 -18.78 -25.73 -12.60
CA LEU A 293 -18.30 -24.68 -11.73
C LEU A 293 -17.38 -25.25 -10.67
N ILE A 294 -16.13 -24.79 -10.62
CA ILE A 294 -15.20 -25.05 -9.52
C ILE A 294 -15.33 -23.91 -8.52
N SER A 295 -15.65 -24.20 -7.26
CA SER A 295 -15.75 -23.21 -6.17
C SER A 295 -14.70 -23.48 -5.10
N LEU A 296 -13.95 -22.45 -4.71
CA LEU A 296 -12.80 -22.54 -3.80
C LEU A 296 -13.10 -21.89 -2.45
N PHE A 297 -12.73 -22.59 -1.38
CA PHE A 297 -12.95 -22.17 -0.01
C PHE A 297 -11.70 -22.43 0.83
N THR A 298 -11.51 -21.60 1.87
CA THR A 298 -10.40 -21.74 2.83
C THR A 298 -10.86 -21.61 4.27
N GLY A 299 -10.18 -22.31 5.16
CA GLY A 299 -10.29 -22.17 6.60
C GLY A 299 -9.21 -21.25 7.16
N THR A 300 -9.03 -21.34 8.47
CA THR A 300 -8.04 -20.57 9.24
C THR A 300 -6.61 -20.96 8.87
N ASP A 301 -5.73 -19.96 8.79
CA ASP A 301 -4.28 -20.12 8.58
C ASP A 301 -3.88 -20.95 7.34
N TYR A 302 -4.78 -21.06 6.35
CA TYR A 302 -4.58 -21.85 5.13
C TYR A 302 -4.32 -23.34 5.38
N THR A 303 -4.73 -23.84 6.55
CA THR A 303 -4.53 -25.24 6.96
C THR A 303 -5.71 -26.14 6.61
N ASP A 304 -6.85 -25.55 6.28
CA ASP A 304 -8.04 -26.24 5.78
C ASP A 304 -8.55 -25.54 4.52
N TRP A 305 -9.08 -26.33 3.59
CA TRP A 305 -9.63 -25.84 2.33
C TRP A 305 -10.63 -26.82 1.74
N ARG A 306 -11.54 -26.32 0.90
CA ARG A 306 -12.43 -27.17 0.10
C ARG A 306 -12.49 -26.65 -1.32
N VAL A 307 -12.48 -27.58 -2.27
CA VAL A 307 -12.76 -27.30 -3.68
C VAL A 307 -13.97 -28.14 -4.07
N LEU A 308 -15.04 -27.47 -4.48
CA LEU A 308 -16.26 -28.11 -4.94
C LEU A 308 -16.31 -28.06 -6.45
N TYR A 309 -16.76 -29.14 -7.07
CA TYR A 309 -17.15 -29.13 -8.48
C TYR A 309 -18.66 -29.33 -8.56
N THR A 310 -19.32 -28.41 -9.25
CA THR A 310 -20.73 -28.47 -9.57
C THR A 310 -20.90 -28.71 -11.06
N SER A 311 -21.63 -29.76 -11.42
CA SER A 311 -21.90 -30.07 -12.83
C SER A 311 -22.73 -28.98 -13.50
N ALA A 312 -22.53 -28.78 -14.81
CA ALA A 312 -23.18 -27.71 -15.57
C ALA A 312 -24.71 -27.83 -15.68
N ASP A 313 -25.28 -29.00 -15.38
CA ASP A 313 -26.72 -29.27 -15.36
C ASP A 313 -27.36 -29.01 -13.99
N ALA A 314 -26.57 -28.71 -12.95
CA ALA A 314 -27.09 -28.41 -11.64
C ALA A 314 -27.70 -27.00 -11.58
N THR A 315 -28.84 -26.89 -10.88
CA THR A 315 -29.45 -25.60 -10.58
C THR A 315 -28.69 -24.91 -9.46
N LEU A 316 -28.05 -23.78 -9.77
CA LEU A 316 -27.29 -22.99 -8.82
C LEU A 316 -28.15 -21.96 -8.09
N THR A 317 -27.90 -21.80 -6.81
CA THR A 317 -28.45 -20.75 -5.95
C THR A 317 -27.30 -19.83 -5.49
N PRO A 318 -27.36 -18.53 -5.78
CA PRO A 318 -26.39 -17.58 -5.25
C PRO A 318 -26.54 -17.41 -3.73
N HIS A 319 -25.41 -17.50 -3.03
CA HIS A 319 -25.35 -17.20 -1.60
C HIS A 319 -24.54 -15.93 -1.37
N THR A 320 -25.11 -15.00 -0.60
CA THR A 320 -24.40 -13.78 -0.19
C THR A 320 -23.68 -13.99 1.14
N VAL A 321 -22.57 -13.28 1.30
CA VAL A 321 -21.91 -13.06 2.59
C VAL A 321 -22.61 -11.87 3.25
N SER A 322 -22.98 -11.99 4.54
CA SER A 322 -23.64 -10.90 5.25
C SER A 322 -22.67 -9.74 5.50
N GLU A 323 -23.18 -8.50 5.55
CA GLU A 323 -22.37 -7.31 5.82
C GLU A 323 -21.65 -7.39 7.19
N ASP A 324 -22.25 -8.08 8.16
CA ASP A 324 -21.71 -8.29 9.49
C ASP A 324 -20.87 -9.58 9.63
N ALA A 325 -20.55 -10.28 8.52
CA ALA A 325 -19.87 -11.57 8.56
C ALA A 325 -18.48 -11.50 9.21
N MET A 326 -17.72 -10.44 8.90
CA MET A 326 -16.40 -10.23 9.48
C MET A 326 -16.49 -9.94 10.98
N GLU A 327 -17.43 -9.08 11.40
CA GLU A 327 -17.68 -8.82 12.82
C GLU A 327 -18.10 -10.10 13.55
N THR A 328 -18.97 -10.89 12.94
CA THR A 328 -19.42 -12.18 13.46
C THR A 328 -18.25 -13.15 13.61
N ALA A 329 -17.34 -13.23 12.63
CA ALA A 329 -16.14 -14.06 12.72
C ALA A 329 -15.19 -13.59 13.83
N ILE A 330 -15.00 -12.27 13.98
CA ILE A 330 -14.20 -11.69 15.08
C ILE A 330 -14.82 -12.06 16.43
N SER A 331 -16.11 -11.83 16.61
CA SER A 331 -16.84 -12.18 17.84
C SER A 331 -16.77 -13.68 18.14
N ALA A 332 -17.01 -14.54 17.14
CA ALA A 332 -16.92 -15.98 17.28
C ALA A 332 -15.52 -16.43 17.71
N SER A 333 -14.46 -15.86 17.13
CA SER A 333 -13.07 -16.17 17.48
C SER A 333 -12.72 -15.87 18.94
N GLN A 334 -13.42 -14.93 19.59
CA GLN A 334 -13.24 -14.60 21.00
C GLN A 334 -13.89 -15.63 21.94
N MET A 335 -14.86 -16.40 21.45
CA MET A 335 -15.62 -17.37 22.26
C MET A 335 -15.00 -18.78 22.26
N ILE A 336 -13.93 -18.99 21.49
CA ILE A 336 -13.32 -20.30 21.25
C ILE A 336 -11.82 -20.29 21.54
N VAL A 337 -11.29 -21.45 21.90
CA VAL A 337 -9.85 -21.64 22.16
C VAL A 337 -9.41 -23.00 21.61
N TRP A 338 -8.17 -23.09 21.14
CA TRP A 338 -7.60 -24.36 20.69
C TRP A 338 -7.31 -25.28 21.87
N ASP A 339 -7.89 -26.49 21.86
CA ASP A 339 -7.58 -27.56 22.80
C ASP A 339 -6.56 -28.52 22.17
N SER A 340 -5.34 -28.56 22.73
CA SER A 340 -4.25 -29.39 22.21
C SER A 340 -4.44 -30.89 22.44
N THR A 341 -5.27 -31.28 23.41
CA THR A 341 -5.56 -32.68 23.72
C THR A 341 -6.61 -33.23 22.77
N LEU A 342 -7.68 -32.47 22.57
CA LEU A 342 -8.76 -32.81 21.64
C LEU A 342 -8.41 -32.49 20.18
N LYS A 343 -7.35 -31.69 19.96
CA LYS A 343 -6.89 -31.19 18.65
C LYS A 343 -8.01 -30.50 17.87
N ARG A 344 -8.77 -29.64 18.55
CA ARG A 344 -9.91 -28.92 17.98
C ARG A 344 -10.20 -27.64 18.76
N PHE A 345 -11.03 -26.77 18.20
CA PHE A 345 -11.54 -25.62 18.92
C PHE A 345 -12.66 -26.02 19.88
N VAL A 346 -12.66 -25.43 21.07
CA VAL A 346 -13.69 -25.62 22.10
C VAL A 346 -14.15 -24.27 22.65
N PRO A 347 -15.36 -24.17 23.21
CA PRO A 347 -15.82 -22.98 23.92
C PRO A 347 -14.86 -22.60 25.06
N ASN A 348 -14.56 -21.31 25.20
CA ASN A 348 -13.77 -20.79 26.34
C ASN A 348 -14.63 -20.14 27.45
N GLY A 349 -15.95 -20.07 27.25
CA GLY A 349 -16.90 -19.47 28.20
C GLY A 349 -17.00 -17.95 28.15
N GLN A 350 -16.27 -17.28 27.25
CA GLN A 350 -16.38 -15.83 27.05
C GLN A 350 -17.75 -15.49 26.45
N ALA A 351 -18.46 -14.57 27.11
CA ALA A 351 -19.71 -14.03 26.59
C ALA A 351 -19.42 -12.87 25.63
N VAL A 352 -20.11 -12.85 24.50
CA VAL A 352 -20.11 -11.73 23.54
C VAL A 352 -21.56 -11.30 23.35
N ASP A 353 -21.83 -9.99 23.46
CA ASP A 353 -23.20 -9.48 23.44
C ASP A 353 -23.93 -9.85 22.15
N GLY A 354 -25.18 -10.28 22.31
CA GLY A 354 -26.05 -10.73 21.21
C GLY A 354 -25.62 -12.03 20.50
N LEU A 355 -24.46 -12.63 20.78
CA LEU A 355 -23.98 -13.86 20.12
C LEU A 355 -23.98 -15.05 21.11
N SER A 356 -24.51 -16.19 20.66
CA SER A 356 -24.53 -17.44 21.42
C SER A 356 -23.86 -18.56 20.64
N LEU A 357 -23.19 -19.45 21.38
CA LEU A 357 -22.45 -20.60 20.89
C LEU A 357 -23.09 -21.89 21.42
N GLY A 358 -23.50 -22.76 20.51
CA GLY A 358 -23.91 -24.13 20.79
C GLY A 358 -22.85 -25.12 20.34
N VAL A 359 -22.81 -26.30 20.96
CA VAL A 359 -21.92 -27.41 20.60
C VAL A 359 -22.76 -28.68 20.51
N ASP A 360 -22.69 -29.39 19.38
CA ASP A 360 -23.39 -30.66 19.20
C ASP A 360 -22.65 -31.84 19.86
N GLU A 361 -23.23 -33.04 19.82
CA GLU A 361 -22.63 -34.25 20.41
C GLU A 361 -21.27 -34.62 19.78
N ALA A 362 -21.06 -34.26 18.51
CA ALA A 362 -19.79 -34.46 17.81
C ALA A 362 -18.75 -33.38 18.18
N GLY A 363 -19.18 -32.31 18.85
CA GLY A 363 -18.38 -31.16 19.21
C GLY A 363 -18.29 -30.08 18.13
N ARG A 364 -19.19 -30.11 17.14
CA ARG A 364 -19.29 -29.04 16.15
C ARG A 364 -20.01 -27.84 16.73
N MET A 365 -19.48 -26.67 16.44
CA MET A 365 -19.96 -25.40 16.93
C MET A 365 -21.00 -24.81 15.99
N THR A 366 -22.04 -24.24 16.59
CA THR A 366 -23.07 -23.47 15.88
C THR A 366 -23.24 -22.13 16.56
N PHE A 367 -23.47 -21.08 15.79
CA PHE A 367 -23.59 -19.73 16.30
C PHE A 367 -24.96 -19.15 15.97
N SER A 368 -25.52 -18.39 16.93
CA SER A 368 -26.77 -17.67 16.73
C SER A 368 -26.66 -16.25 17.25
N ARG A 369 -27.12 -15.26 16.49
CA ARG A 369 -27.22 -13.86 16.92
C ARG A 369 -28.68 -13.52 17.19
N ASN A 370 -28.98 -13.10 18.42
CA ASN A 370 -30.36 -12.80 18.87
C ASN A 370 -31.37 -13.94 18.60
N GLY A 371 -30.93 -15.20 18.76
CA GLY A 371 -31.74 -16.40 18.53
C GLY A 371 -31.85 -16.85 17.07
N ALA A 372 -31.32 -16.11 16.10
CA ALA A 372 -31.27 -16.50 14.69
C ALA A 372 -29.90 -17.13 14.35
N PRO A 373 -29.84 -18.23 13.57
CA PRO A 373 -28.58 -18.84 13.18
C PRO A 373 -27.76 -17.88 12.29
N VAL A 374 -26.45 -17.83 12.52
CA VAL A 374 -25.51 -17.00 11.73
C VAL A 374 -24.34 -17.83 11.23
N ARG A 375 -23.73 -17.39 10.12
CA ARG A 375 -22.48 -17.99 9.63
C ARG A 375 -21.30 -17.39 10.38
N ALA A 376 -20.74 -18.14 11.32
CA ALA A 376 -19.42 -17.86 11.85
C ALA A 376 -18.38 -18.48 10.92
N PHE A 377 -17.51 -17.63 10.36
CA PHE A 377 -16.45 -18.05 9.45
C PHE A 377 -15.18 -18.46 10.20
N ALA A 378 -14.44 -19.40 9.64
CA ALA A 378 -13.22 -19.96 10.20
C ALA A 378 -12.12 -18.90 10.29
N SER A 379 -12.04 -18.00 9.31
CA SER A 379 -11.11 -16.88 9.34
C SER A 379 -11.81 -15.52 9.34
N LYS A 380 -11.18 -14.58 10.05
CA LYS A 380 -11.53 -13.16 10.07
C LYS A 380 -10.79 -12.34 9.01
N TYR A 381 -9.85 -12.94 8.29
CA TYR A 381 -8.95 -12.24 7.38
C TYR A 381 -9.34 -12.40 5.91
N GLU A 382 -9.77 -13.60 5.51
CA GLU A 382 -10.12 -13.91 4.11
C GLU A 382 -11.56 -13.49 3.78
N PHE A 383 -11.87 -12.21 3.95
CA PHE A 383 -13.09 -11.59 3.44
C PHE A 383 -12.74 -10.67 2.29
N SER A 384 -13.30 -10.94 1.12
CA SER A 384 -13.19 -10.00 0.00
C SER A 384 -13.97 -8.72 0.28
N ARG A 385 -13.46 -7.57 -0.13
CA ARG A 385 -14.22 -6.31 -0.09
C ARG A 385 -15.20 -6.15 -1.25
N SER A 386 -14.90 -6.79 -2.38
CA SER A 386 -15.74 -6.73 -3.57
C SER A 386 -15.73 -8.07 -4.31
N ALA A 387 -16.85 -8.39 -4.96
CA ALA A 387 -16.91 -9.50 -5.90
C ALA A 387 -16.55 -8.99 -7.29
N GLN A 388 -15.59 -9.61 -7.96
CA GLN A 388 -15.11 -9.21 -9.28
C GLN A 388 -15.27 -10.37 -10.28
N THR A 389 -15.83 -10.08 -11.44
CA THR A 389 -15.86 -11.00 -12.59
C THR A 389 -14.45 -11.24 -13.10
N LEU A 390 -14.22 -12.44 -13.62
CA LEU A 390 -12.93 -12.86 -14.14
C LEU A 390 -12.99 -13.04 -15.66
N ARG A 391 -12.06 -12.39 -16.36
CA ARG A 391 -11.75 -12.66 -17.77
C ARG A 391 -10.55 -13.60 -17.85
N PHE A 392 -10.59 -14.57 -18.75
CA PHE A 392 -9.50 -15.52 -18.96
C PHE A 392 -8.72 -15.19 -20.22
N GLU A 393 -7.40 -15.12 -20.09
CA GLU A 393 -6.51 -14.83 -21.20
C GLU A 393 -5.40 -15.87 -21.31
N ARG A 394 -5.10 -16.28 -22.54
CA ARG A 394 -3.98 -17.20 -22.78
C ARG A 394 -2.68 -16.52 -22.42
N SER A 395 -1.81 -17.23 -21.73
CA SER A 395 -0.56 -16.71 -21.20
C SER A 395 0.55 -17.77 -21.21
N LEU A 396 1.76 -17.38 -20.81
CA LEU A 396 2.90 -18.25 -20.63
C LEU A 396 3.50 -18.03 -19.24
N SER A 397 4.04 -19.10 -18.67
CA SER A 397 4.80 -19.06 -17.42
C SER A 397 6.16 -19.72 -17.65
N ALA A 398 7.22 -19.15 -17.07
CA ALA A 398 8.59 -19.60 -17.30
C ALA A 398 9.17 -20.30 -16.06
N PRO A 399 9.96 -21.39 -16.23
CA PRO A 399 10.55 -22.11 -15.11
C PRO A 399 11.33 -21.20 -14.18
N PHE A 400 10.96 -21.20 -12.90
CA PHE A 400 11.68 -20.49 -11.84
C PHE A 400 12.05 -21.50 -10.75
N GLY A 401 13.02 -22.38 -11.02
CA GLY A 401 13.74 -23.13 -9.98
C GLY A 401 14.50 -24.38 -10.42
N GLN A 402 14.81 -25.28 -9.49
CA GLN A 402 15.94 -26.22 -9.45
C GLN A 402 17.30 -25.60 -9.80
N ARG A 403 17.90 -24.96 -8.80
CA ARG A 403 19.24 -24.35 -8.85
C ARG A 403 20.26 -25.32 -9.47
N GLY A 404 20.78 -24.95 -10.64
CA GLY A 404 21.97 -25.51 -11.27
C GLY A 404 23.25 -24.90 -10.70
N PRO A 405 24.42 -25.17 -11.32
CA PRO A 405 25.74 -24.75 -10.82
C PRO A 405 25.87 -23.25 -10.54
N ASN A 406 25.07 -22.42 -11.21
CA ASN A 406 25.07 -20.95 -11.10
C ASN A 406 23.81 -20.40 -10.41
N ASN A 407 23.13 -21.20 -9.59
CA ASN A 407 21.89 -20.82 -8.91
C ASN A 407 20.66 -20.66 -9.84
N ASN A 408 20.78 -21.06 -11.12
CA ASN A 408 19.74 -20.92 -12.14
C ASN A 408 19.11 -22.26 -12.53
N PRO A 409 17.84 -22.30 -12.96
CA PRO A 409 17.17 -23.54 -13.35
C PRO A 409 17.99 -24.39 -14.32
N LYS A 410 18.13 -25.69 -14.04
CA LYS A 410 18.88 -26.62 -14.91
C LYS A 410 18.46 -26.52 -16.38
N VAL A 411 17.16 -26.31 -16.62
CA VAL A 411 16.60 -26.18 -17.97
C VAL A 411 17.22 -25.03 -18.77
N TYR A 412 17.55 -23.89 -18.14
CA TYR A 412 18.24 -22.78 -18.83
C TYR A 412 19.72 -23.09 -19.04
N ALA A 413 20.38 -23.73 -18.08
CA ALA A 413 21.78 -24.14 -18.22
C ALA A 413 21.97 -25.13 -19.40
N ASP A 414 21.03 -26.06 -19.59
CA ASP A 414 21.03 -27.00 -20.72
C ASP A 414 20.84 -26.27 -22.08
N LEU A 415 20.29 -25.05 -22.09
CA LEU A 415 20.21 -24.16 -23.25
C LEU A 415 21.45 -23.27 -23.43
N GLY A 416 22.42 -23.33 -22.52
CA GLY A 416 23.57 -22.43 -22.48
C GLY A 416 23.21 -21.01 -22.04
N ILE A 417 22.13 -20.84 -21.28
CA ILE A 417 21.74 -19.56 -20.67
C ILE A 417 22.28 -19.56 -19.24
N GLU A 418 23.32 -18.75 -19.01
CA GLU A 418 23.97 -18.67 -17.70
C GLU A 418 23.12 -17.93 -16.68
N ASP A 419 22.39 -16.88 -17.08
CA ASP A 419 21.48 -16.09 -16.24
C ASP A 419 20.14 -15.85 -16.97
N PRO A 420 19.02 -16.44 -16.51
CA PRO A 420 17.70 -16.28 -17.10
C PRO A 420 16.90 -15.12 -16.47
N SER A 421 17.50 -14.29 -15.61
CA SER A 421 16.79 -13.24 -14.87
C SER A 421 16.11 -12.23 -15.81
N ASP A 422 16.83 -11.73 -16.81
CA ASP A 422 16.28 -10.78 -17.79
C ASP A 422 15.12 -11.38 -18.57
N PHE A 423 15.22 -12.66 -18.95
CA PHE A 423 14.11 -13.37 -19.60
C PHE A 423 12.91 -13.57 -18.68
N SER A 424 13.15 -13.90 -17.41
CA SER A 424 12.11 -14.10 -16.40
C SER A 424 11.37 -12.81 -16.09
N ILE A 425 12.08 -11.68 -16.03
CA ILE A 425 11.49 -10.34 -15.91
C ILE A 425 10.70 -10.01 -17.17
N ALA A 426 11.32 -10.14 -18.34
CA ALA A 426 10.68 -9.78 -19.62
C ALA A 426 9.41 -10.59 -19.87
N ILE A 427 9.41 -11.90 -19.60
CA ILE A 427 8.20 -12.70 -19.77
C ILE A 427 7.12 -12.35 -18.76
N SER A 428 7.48 -12.06 -17.51
CA SER A 428 6.51 -11.63 -16.49
C SER A 428 5.87 -10.29 -16.87
N GLU A 429 6.66 -9.31 -17.32
CA GLU A 429 6.18 -7.99 -17.74
C GLU A 429 5.33 -8.07 -19.02
N ARG A 430 5.76 -8.83 -20.03
CA ARG A 430 5.03 -8.93 -21.31
C ARG A 430 3.72 -9.70 -21.19
N PHE A 431 3.61 -10.59 -20.21
CA PHE A 431 2.38 -11.37 -19.97
C PHE A 431 1.52 -10.84 -18.83
N LYS A 432 1.96 -9.78 -18.14
CA LYS A 432 1.15 -9.02 -17.18
C LYS A 432 -0.03 -8.36 -17.90
N ILE A 433 -1.22 -8.45 -17.32
CA ILE A 433 -2.44 -7.83 -17.86
C ILE A 433 -3.03 -6.90 -16.80
N GLY A 434 -3.01 -5.59 -17.08
CA GLY A 434 -3.35 -4.55 -16.10
C GLY A 434 -2.40 -4.49 -14.90
N ASP A 435 -2.60 -3.53 -14.00
CA ASP A 435 -1.81 -3.43 -12.75
C ASP A 435 -2.49 -4.12 -11.55
N GLY A 436 -3.56 -4.87 -11.81
CA GLY A 436 -4.23 -5.71 -10.82
C GLY A 436 -3.41 -6.95 -10.44
N PRO A 437 -3.94 -7.78 -9.52
CA PRO A 437 -3.33 -9.02 -9.12
C PRO A 437 -3.22 -9.98 -10.31
N GLN A 438 -2.10 -10.69 -10.41
CA GLN A 438 -1.85 -11.64 -11.49
C GLN A 438 -2.27 -13.04 -11.06
N HIS A 439 -3.59 -13.30 -11.08
CA HIS A 439 -4.15 -14.64 -10.85
C HIS A 439 -3.92 -15.56 -12.06
N GLN A 440 -3.92 -16.87 -11.82
CA GLN A 440 -3.50 -17.82 -12.84
C GLN A 440 -4.20 -19.19 -12.70
N MET A 441 -4.50 -19.85 -13.82
CA MET A 441 -4.74 -21.28 -13.88
C MET A 441 -3.62 -21.98 -14.65
N PHE A 442 -3.24 -23.17 -14.19
CA PHE A 442 -2.26 -24.04 -14.84
C PHE A 442 -0.84 -23.46 -14.89
N GLY A 443 0.02 -24.10 -15.68
CA GLY A 443 1.43 -23.73 -15.82
C GLY A 443 2.21 -23.89 -14.50
N ILE A 444 3.08 -22.92 -14.25
CA ILE A 444 3.96 -22.84 -13.10
C ILE A 444 3.88 -21.47 -12.47
N THR A 445 4.10 -21.42 -11.16
CA THR A 445 3.93 -20.21 -10.37
C THR A 445 4.66 -20.30 -9.04
N GLY A 446 4.80 -19.16 -8.36
CA GLY A 446 5.40 -19.05 -7.04
C GLY A 446 6.92 -18.93 -7.12
N VAL A 447 7.54 -18.91 -5.95
CA VAL A 447 9.01 -18.82 -5.82
C VAL A 447 9.67 -20.20 -5.84
N ARG A 448 8.86 -21.27 -5.78
CA ARG A 448 9.29 -22.68 -5.80
C ARG A 448 9.17 -23.25 -7.21
N ASP A 449 10.05 -24.19 -7.53
CA ASP A 449 9.87 -24.98 -8.76
C ASP A 449 8.68 -25.94 -8.67
N LEU A 450 8.16 -26.30 -9.85
CA LEU A 450 7.07 -27.26 -9.99
C LEU A 450 7.36 -28.60 -9.30
N PRO A 451 8.55 -29.23 -9.47
CA PRO A 451 8.87 -30.47 -8.77
C PRO A 451 8.78 -30.39 -7.24
N ALA A 452 9.16 -29.25 -6.63
CA ALA A 452 9.07 -29.06 -5.19
C ALA A 452 7.62 -29.02 -4.71
N ILE A 453 6.75 -28.26 -5.39
CA ILE A 453 5.33 -28.17 -5.00
C ILE A 453 4.59 -29.49 -5.30
N GLN A 454 4.94 -30.19 -6.37
CA GLN A 454 4.44 -31.55 -6.65
C GLN A 454 4.83 -32.55 -5.55
N LYS A 455 6.05 -32.47 -5.02
CA LYS A 455 6.49 -33.29 -3.88
C LYS A 455 5.73 -32.95 -2.60
N MET A 456 5.40 -31.68 -2.37
CA MET A 456 4.58 -31.26 -1.24
C MET A 456 3.17 -31.85 -1.34
N ALA A 457 2.53 -31.76 -2.50
CA ALA A 457 1.22 -32.35 -2.76
C ALA A 457 1.22 -33.88 -2.60
N ALA A 458 2.21 -34.57 -3.18
CA ALA A 458 2.38 -36.01 -3.05
C ALA A 458 2.60 -36.45 -1.58
N LYS A 459 3.39 -35.69 -0.81
CA LYS A 459 3.59 -35.94 0.61
C LYS A 459 2.29 -35.79 1.40
N HIS A 460 1.53 -34.72 1.14
CA HIS A 460 0.21 -34.53 1.75
C HIS A 460 -0.72 -35.70 1.40
N ALA A 461 -0.79 -36.10 0.13
CA ALA A 461 -1.59 -37.23 -0.32
C ALA A 461 -1.24 -38.54 0.41
N ALA A 462 0.05 -38.82 0.59
CA ALA A 462 0.50 -39.98 1.36
C ALA A 462 0.07 -39.92 2.84
N GLN A 463 0.16 -38.73 3.46
CA GLN A 463 -0.27 -38.51 4.85
C GLN A 463 -1.78 -38.62 5.02
N SER A 464 -2.56 -38.23 4.00
CA SER A 464 -4.01 -38.33 3.95
C SER A 464 -4.52 -39.71 3.51
N GLY A 465 -3.63 -40.68 3.26
CA GLY A 465 -3.99 -42.05 2.86
C GLY A 465 -4.36 -42.22 1.39
N TRP A 466 -4.14 -41.21 0.54
CA TRP A 466 -4.46 -41.23 -0.89
C TRP A 466 -3.36 -41.91 -1.71
N SER A 467 -3.18 -43.21 -1.47
CA SER A 467 -2.07 -43.99 -2.03
C SER A 467 -2.01 -43.96 -3.57
N ASP A 468 -3.15 -43.86 -4.25
CA ASP A 468 -3.31 -43.88 -5.71
C ASP A 468 -2.83 -42.60 -6.42
N ILE A 469 -2.63 -41.51 -5.67
CA ILE A 469 -2.18 -40.19 -6.14
C ILE A 469 -0.98 -39.65 -5.34
N SER A 470 -0.30 -40.53 -4.59
CA SER A 470 0.85 -40.19 -3.74
C SER A 470 2.17 -39.97 -4.49
N THR A 471 2.15 -40.01 -5.82
CA THR A 471 3.31 -39.75 -6.69
C THR A 471 3.34 -38.30 -7.19
N PRO A 472 4.49 -37.60 -7.21
CA PRO A 472 4.57 -36.19 -7.62
C PRO A 472 4.07 -35.88 -9.04
N ASP A 473 4.42 -36.70 -10.03
CA ASP A 473 4.33 -36.36 -11.45
C ASP A 473 2.91 -36.08 -11.97
N GLY A 474 1.88 -36.57 -11.27
CA GLY A 474 0.48 -36.39 -11.64
C GLY A 474 -0.18 -35.13 -11.07
N TRP A 475 0.49 -34.40 -10.19
CA TRP A 475 -0.02 -33.14 -9.62
C TRP A 475 0.29 -31.95 -10.53
N PHE A 476 -0.67 -31.06 -10.70
CA PHE A 476 -0.50 -29.80 -11.42
C PHE A 476 -1.22 -28.66 -10.70
N VAL A 477 -0.78 -27.42 -10.95
CA VAL A 477 -1.44 -26.22 -10.45
C VAL A 477 -2.81 -26.11 -11.11
N LEU A 478 -3.87 -26.18 -10.31
CA LEU A 478 -5.21 -25.91 -10.77
C LEU A 478 -5.41 -24.40 -10.90
N ILE A 479 -5.23 -23.69 -9.78
CA ILE A 479 -5.47 -22.25 -9.64
C ILE A 479 -4.43 -21.65 -8.71
N LYS A 480 -4.04 -20.42 -8.98
CA LYS A 480 -3.32 -19.50 -8.12
C LYS A 480 -4.14 -18.22 -7.95
N LEU A 481 -4.47 -17.89 -6.72
CA LEU A 481 -5.02 -16.59 -6.34
C LEU A 481 -3.90 -15.74 -5.76
N ALA A 482 -3.86 -14.47 -6.14
CA ALA A 482 -2.79 -13.54 -5.75
C ALA A 482 -3.38 -12.51 -4.78
N SER A 483 -2.57 -12.00 -3.87
CA SER A 483 -2.99 -10.93 -2.97
C SER A 483 -3.20 -9.60 -3.74
N GLY A 484 -4.07 -8.75 -3.21
CA GLY A 484 -4.41 -7.44 -3.75
C GLY A 484 -5.69 -7.45 -4.60
N GLY A 485 -5.75 -6.49 -5.53
CA GLY A 485 -6.89 -6.29 -6.42
C GLY A 485 -8.09 -5.63 -5.77
N GLU A 486 -9.18 -5.58 -6.54
CA GLU A 486 -10.45 -5.02 -6.10
C GLU A 486 -11.21 -6.03 -5.22
N ALA A 487 -10.92 -7.33 -5.37
CA ALA A 487 -11.35 -8.33 -4.40
C ALA A 487 -10.72 -8.13 -3.01
N ASP A 488 -9.52 -7.53 -2.97
CA ASP A 488 -8.76 -7.16 -1.76
C ASP A 488 -8.46 -8.35 -0.83
N PHE A 489 -8.04 -9.48 -1.42
CA PHE A 489 -7.52 -10.59 -0.64
C PHE A 489 -6.08 -10.32 -0.18
N ASN A 490 -5.71 -10.79 0.99
CA ASN A 490 -4.33 -10.76 1.48
C ASN A 490 -3.98 -12.13 2.05
N PHE A 491 -3.13 -12.87 1.32
CA PHE A 491 -2.72 -14.22 1.66
C PHE A 491 -1.33 -14.22 2.30
N GLY A 492 -1.26 -14.47 3.61
CA GLY A 492 0.00 -14.43 4.36
C GLY A 492 0.67 -13.04 4.30
N ASP A 493 1.95 -12.99 3.91
CA ASP A 493 2.70 -11.75 3.72
C ASP A 493 2.58 -11.24 2.27
N HIS A 494 1.35 -10.98 1.82
CA HIS A 494 1.04 -10.60 0.42
C HIS A 494 1.50 -11.65 -0.61
N GLY A 495 1.40 -12.92 -0.28
CA GLY A 495 1.75 -14.05 -1.14
C GLY A 495 0.64 -14.49 -2.10
N ASP A 496 0.86 -15.68 -2.66
CA ASP A 496 -0.05 -16.36 -3.56
C ASP A 496 -0.65 -17.60 -2.89
N TYR A 497 -1.96 -17.79 -2.99
CA TYR A 497 -2.64 -19.01 -2.56
C TYR A 497 -2.81 -19.97 -3.75
N ILE A 498 -2.13 -21.11 -3.68
CA ILE A 498 -2.02 -22.08 -4.75
C ILE A 498 -2.83 -23.33 -4.41
N PHE A 499 -3.64 -23.80 -5.37
CA PHE A 499 -4.40 -25.04 -5.32
C PHE A 499 -3.88 -26.00 -6.38
N MET A 500 -3.56 -27.22 -5.98
CA MET A 500 -3.07 -28.29 -6.84
C MET A 500 -4.06 -29.45 -6.89
N VAL A 501 -4.23 -30.05 -8.06
CA VAL A 501 -5.06 -31.24 -8.25
C VAL A 501 -4.28 -32.32 -9.00
N HIS A 502 -4.62 -33.58 -8.74
CA HIS A 502 -4.02 -34.70 -9.46
C HIS A 502 -4.80 -35.00 -10.76
N ARG A 503 -4.11 -35.32 -11.86
CA ARG A 503 -4.74 -35.58 -13.18
C ARG A 503 -5.82 -36.65 -13.15
N LYS A 504 -5.63 -37.72 -12.37
CA LYS A 504 -6.63 -38.80 -12.21
C LYS A 504 -7.96 -38.29 -11.62
N ASP A 505 -7.89 -37.29 -10.77
CA ASP A 505 -9.02 -36.77 -10.01
C ASP A 505 -9.74 -35.69 -10.83
N ALA A 506 -8.96 -34.83 -11.50
CA ALA A 506 -9.47 -33.94 -12.55
C ALA A 506 -10.28 -34.71 -13.60
N ALA A 507 -9.74 -35.81 -14.13
CA ALA A 507 -10.39 -36.67 -15.13
C ALA A 507 -11.72 -37.30 -14.67
N ARG A 508 -11.93 -37.38 -13.35
CA ARG A 508 -13.14 -37.92 -12.73
C ARG A 508 -14.08 -36.82 -12.22
N ALA A 509 -13.74 -35.55 -12.43
CA ALA A 509 -14.40 -34.41 -11.81
C ALA A 509 -14.47 -34.48 -10.28
N ASP A 510 -13.50 -35.14 -9.65
CA ASP A 510 -13.41 -35.32 -8.20
C ASP A 510 -12.40 -34.31 -7.62
N PHE A 511 -12.89 -33.24 -7.02
CA PHE A 511 -12.05 -32.19 -6.41
C PHE A 511 -12.00 -32.28 -4.88
N SER A 512 -12.45 -33.40 -4.31
CA SER A 512 -12.37 -33.65 -2.86
C SER A 512 -10.93 -33.87 -2.38
N ARG A 513 -10.01 -34.22 -3.28
CA ARG A 513 -8.59 -34.50 -3.02
C ARG A 513 -7.68 -33.48 -3.69
N VAL A 514 -7.70 -32.26 -3.13
CA VAL A 514 -6.87 -31.13 -3.55
C VAL A 514 -5.83 -30.83 -2.48
N TYR A 515 -4.65 -30.37 -2.89
CA TYR A 515 -3.65 -29.82 -1.99
C TYR A 515 -3.55 -28.30 -2.19
N ALA A 516 -3.67 -27.51 -1.12
CA ALA A 516 -3.51 -26.08 -1.19
C ALA A 516 -2.42 -25.60 -0.22
N PHE A 517 -1.76 -24.49 -0.56
CA PHE A 517 -0.76 -23.85 0.28
C PHE A 517 -0.56 -22.39 -0.14
N VAL A 518 -0.11 -21.56 0.79
CA VAL A 518 0.32 -20.19 0.50
C VAL A 518 1.83 -20.16 0.27
N ASP A 519 2.25 -19.50 -0.80
CA ASP A 519 3.65 -19.21 -1.10
C ASP A 519 3.85 -17.70 -0.98
N SER A 520 4.60 -17.28 0.04
CA SER A 520 5.00 -15.89 0.28
C SER A 520 6.51 -15.79 0.17
N GLY A 521 6.99 -14.81 -0.60
CA GLY A 521 8.41 -14.58 -0.89
C GLY A 521 9.15 -13.82 0.20
#